data_AF-A0A5E4Q2H0-F1
#
_entry.id   AF-A0A5E4Q2H0-F1
#
_cell.length_a   1.000
_cell.length_b   1.000
_cell.length_c   1.000
_cell.angle_alpha   90.00
_cell.angle_beta   90.00
_cell.angle_gamma   90.00
#
_symmetry.space_group_name_H-M   'P 1'
#
loop_
_entity.id
_entity.type
_entity.pdbx_description
1 polymer ?
#
loop_
_entity_poly.entity_id
_entity_poly.type
_entity_poly.pdbx_seq_one_letter_code
_entity_poly.pdbx_strand_id
1 'polypeptide(L)'
;MADVEEYNQQKPAKTGKQHNVLPIWGNEQTMNLNPLILANIQGSSYFKVHLFKLKTYHEVVDEIYYQVKHLEPWERGSRKTAGQTGMCGGVRGVGAGGIVSTAFCLLYKLYTLRLTRKQVNGLLQHTDSPYIRALGRGSV
;
A
#
# COMPACT_ATOMS: atom_id res chain seq x y z
N MET A 1 8.56 -57.25 5.94
CA MET A 1 8.16 -56.32 7.01
C MET A 1 9.07 -55.11 6.90
N ALA A 2 8.61 -54.10 6.18
CA ALA A 2 9.14 -52.74 6.16
C ALA A 2 8.02 -51.89 5.58
N ASP A 3 7.49 -51.03 6.43
CA ASP A 3 6.22 -50.32 6.35
C ASP A 3 6.10 -49.40 5.12
N VAL A 4 4.95 -49.51 4.44
CA VAL A 4 4.50 -48.57 3.42
C VAL A 4 3.76 -47.46 4.17
N GLU A 5 4.39 -46.31 4.34
CA GLU A 5 3.77 -45.13 4.96
C GLU A 5 2.71 -44.54 4.01
N GLU A 6 1.47 -44.79 4.36
CA GLU A 6 0.25 -44.27 3.73
C GLU A 6 0.07 -42.78 4.10
N TYR A 7 0.45 -41.87 3.20
CA TYR A 7 0.23 -40.44 3.38
C TYR A 7 -1.24 -40.06 3.14
N ASN A 8 -2.04 -40.09 4.21
CA ASN A 8 -3.44 -39.68 4.24
C ASN A 8 -3.61 -38.14 4.22
N GLN A 9 -3.89 -37.63 3.02
CA GLN A 9 -4.94 -36.66 2.66
C GLN A 9 -5.17 -35.39 3.51
N GLN A 10 -4.98 -34.21 2.89
CA GLN A 10 -5.79 -33.01 3.20
C GLN A 10 -6.26 -32.36 1.90
N LYS A 11 -7.54 -32.58 1.54
CA LYS A 11 -8.24 -31.74 0.54
C LYS A 11 -8.43 -30.35 1.14
N PRO A 12 -8.10 -29.26 0.43
CA PRO A 12 -8.32 -27.92 0.97
C PRO A 12 -9.82 -27.71 1.19
N ALA A 13 -10.18 -27.43 2.44
CA ALA A 13 -11.54 -27.09 2.85
C ALA A 13 -12.05 -25.92 1.99
N LYS A 14 -13.24 -26.09 1.39
CA LYS A 14 -13.94 -25.02 0.69
C LYS A 14 -14.35 -23.96 1.71
N THR A 15 -13.48 -22.99 1.97
CA THR A 15 -13.83 -21.80 2.73
C THR A 15 -15.00 -21.11 2.04
N GLY A 16 -16.10 -20.91 2.78
CA GLY A 16 -17.35 -20.32 2.29
C GLY A 16 -17.11 -19.04 1.49
N LYS A 17 -18.05 -18.70 0.59
CA LYS A 17 -17.99 -17.55 -0.32
C LYS A 17 -17.68 -16.26 0.46
N GLN A 18 -16.39 -15.98 0.63
CA GLN A 18 -15.90 -14.73 1.20
C GLN A 18 -16.35 -13.65 0.24
N HIS A 19 -17.09 -12.67 0.75
CA HIS A 19 -17.47 -11.51 -0.05
C HIS A 19 -16.20 -10.93 -0.68
N ASN A 20 -16.17 -10.79 -2.01
CA ASN A 20 -14.97 -10.37 -2.75
C ASN A 20 -14.57 -8.92 -2.42
N VAL A 21 -15.48 -8.17 -1.78
CA VAL A 21 -15.27 -6.81 -1.29
C VAL A 21 -14.70 -6.87 0.12
N LEU A 22 -13.58 -6.20 0.33
CA LEU A 22 -12.96 -6.06 1.65
C LEU A 22 -13.72 -4.98 2.45
N PRO A 23 -14.02 -5.22 3.74
CA PRO A 23 -14.52 -4.17 4.61
C PRO A 23 -13.43 -3.09 4.75
N ILE A 24 -13.81 -1.82 4.59
CA ILE A 24 -12.90 -0.70 4.79
C ILE A 24 -12.83 -0.44 6.30
N TRP A 25 -11.63 -0.50 6.88
CA TRP A 25 -11.40 -0.12 8.27
C TRP A 25 -10.88 1.31 8.34
N GLY A 26 -11.64 2.21 8.97
CA GLY A 26 -11.29 3.63 9.09
C GLY A 26 -12.19 4.59 8.32
N ASN A 27 -11.69 5.80 8.08
CA ASN A 27 -12.43 6.81 7.34
C ASN A 27 -12.40 6.51 5.83
N GLU A 28 -13.57 6.28 5.23
CA GLU A 28 -13.74 5.95 3.81
C GLU A 28 -13.22 7.03 2.85
N GLN A 29 -13.12 8.28 3.30
CA GLN A 29 -12.66 9.38 2.45
C GLN A 29 -11.15 9.58 2.54
N THR A 30 -10.55 9.32 3.71
CA THR A 30 -9.15 9.66 3.96
C THR A 30 -8.24 8.44 4.13
N MET A 31 -8.78 7.21 4.21
CA MET A 31 -8.00 6.00 4.49
C MET A 31 -7.17 6.11 5.78
N ASN A 32 -7.60 6.94 6.73
CA ASN A 32 -6.84 7.35 7.92
C ASN A 32 -5.48 8.02 7.63
N LEU A 33 -5.26 8.54 6.42
CA LEU A 33 -4.08 9.32 6.09
C LEU A 33 -4.20 10.75 6.64
N ASN A 34 -3.05 11.36 6.94
CA ASN A 34 -3.00 12.77 7.31
C ASN A 34 -3.57 13.64 6.17
N PRO A 35 -4.51 14.57 6.44
CA PRO A 35 -5.08 15.45 5.42
C PRO A 35 -4.02 16.17 4.56
N LEU A 36 -2.87 16.51 5.14
CA LEU A 36 -1.76 17.15 4.43
C LEU A 36 -1.13 16.20 3.40
N ILE A 37 -0.98 14.91 3.73
CA ILE A 37 -0.51 13.91 2.76
C ILE A 37 -1.56 13.75 1.66
N LEU A 38 -2.84 13.59 2.04
CA LEU A 38 -3.93 13.37 1.08
C LEU A 38 -4.02 14.52 0.06
N ALA A 39 -3.97 15.77 0.52
CA ALA A 39 -3.96 16.94 -0.34
C ALA A 39 -2.76 16.95 -1.31
N ASN A 40 -1.57 16.56 -0.83
CA ASN A 40 -0.37 16.47 -1.68
C ASN A 40 -0.45 15.32 -2.69
N ILE A 41 -1.02 14.16 -2.33
CA ILE A 41 -1.26 13.05 -3.27
C ILE A 41 -2.21 13.51 -4.38
N GLN A 42 -3.36 14.08 -4.01
CA GLN A 42 -4.35 14.57 -4.97
C GLN A 42 -3.81 15.74 -5.82
N GLY A 43 -2.90 16.54 -5.26
CA GLY A 43 -2.20 17.61 -5.97
C GLY A 43 -1.06 17.12 -6.88
N SER A 44 -0.53 15.92 -6.66
CA SER A 44 0.66 15.42 -7.34
C SER A 44 0.41 15.10 -8.82
N SER A 45 1.28 15.63 -9.68
CA SER A 45 1.30 15.30 -11.11
C SER A 45 1.52 13.80 -11.36
N TYR A 46 2.32 13.15 -10.50
CA TYR A 46 2.54 11.70 -10.59
C TYR A 46 1.23 10.92 -10.42
N PHE A 47 0.40 11.30 -9.43
CA PHE A 47 -0.89 10.66 -9.22
C PHE A 47 -1.87 10.93 -10.38
N LYS A 48 -2.01 12.20 -10.78
CA LYS A 48 -2.98 12.62 -11.80
C LYS A 48 -2.65 12.18 -13.23
N VAL A 49 -1.37 12.17 -13.60
CA VAL A 49 -0.95 11.93 -14.98
C VAL A 49 -0.43 10.51 -15.18
N HIS A 50 0.34 9.97 -14.22
CA HIS A 50 0.95 8.66 -14.33
C HIS A 50 0.02 7.58 -13.77
N LEU A 51 -0.28 7.65 -12.47
CA LEU A 51 -1.06 6.62 -11.79
C LEU A 51 -2.52 6.57 -12.22
N PHE A 52 -3.09 7.67 -12.70
CA PHE A 52 -4.47 7.68 -13.20
C PHE A 52 -4.65 6.79 -14.44
N LYS A 53 -3.59 6.63 -15.26
CA LYS A 53 -3.61 5.78 -16.46
C LYS A 53 -3.61 4.30 -16.12
N LEU A 54 -2.92 3.91 -15.04
CA LEU A 54 -2.85 2.52 -14.58
C LEU A 54 -4.21 2.12 -14.01
N LYS A 55 -4.88 1.13 -14.62
CA LYS A 55 -6.22 0.69 -14.20
C LYS A 55 -6.22 -0.76 -13.74
N THR A 56 -5.22 -1.53 -14.13
CA THR A 56 -5.13 -2.93 -13.77
C THR A 56 -4.28 -3.12 -12.52
N TYR A 57 -4.59 -4.18 -11.77
CA TYR A 57 -3.82 -4.58 -10.60
C TYR A 57 -2.34 -4.83 -10.94
N HIS A 58 -2.08 -5.56 -12.03
CA HIS A 58 -0.72 -5.94 -12.44
C HIS A 58 0.13 -4.73 -12.78
N GLU A 59 -0.41 -3.75 -13.54
CA GLU A 59 0.29 -2.50 -13.83
C GLU A 59 0.71 -1.75 -12.56
N VAL A 60 -0.16 -1.69 -11.56
CA VAL A 60 0.16 -1.00 -10.29
C VAL A 60 1.21 -1.80 -9.50
N VAL A 61 1.16 -3.13 -9.52
CA VAL A 61 2.18 -3.98 -8.89
C VAL A 61 3.54 -3.79 -9.55
N ASP A 62 3.60 -3.75 -10.88
CA ASP A 62 4.82 -3.50 -11.63
C ASP A 62 5.37 -2.11 -11.30
N GLU A 63 4.50 -1.10 -11.27
CA GLU A 63 4.90 0.26 -10.90
C GLU A 63 5.47 0.33 -9.47
N ILE A 64 4.88 -0.42 -8.52
CA ILE A 64 5.43 -0.55 -7.16
C ILE A 64 6.81 -1.20 -7.21
N TYR A 65 6.99 -2.25 -7.99
CA TYR A 65 8.26 -2.96 -8.11
C TYR A 65 9.38 -2.05 -8.65
N TYR A 66 9.10 -1.25 -9.68
CA TYR A 66 10.10 -0.42 -10.34
C TYR A 66 10.34 0.93 -9.66
N GLN A 67 9.29 1.59 -9.13
CA GLN A 67 9.39 2.98 -8.65
C GLN A 67 9.57 3.10 -7.13
N VAL A 68 9.14 2.12 -6.34
CA VAL A 68 9.17 2.25 -4.87
C VAL A 68 10.54 1.85 -4.32
N LYS A 69 11.26 2.84 -3.78
CA LYS A 69 12.58 2.67 -3.14
C LYS A 69 12.54 2.87 -1.62
N HIS A 70 11.48 3.47 -1.10
CA HIS A 70 11.29 3.69 0.33
C HIS A 70 9.80 3.79 0.68
N LEU A 71 9.48 3.55 1.95
CA LEU A 71 8.11 3.60 2.48
C LEU A 71 7.84 4.82 3.36
N GLU A 72 8.67 5.85 3.23
CA GLU A 72 8.48 7.12 3.94
C GLU A 72 7.39 7.98 3.26
N PRO A 73 6.62 8.79 4.01
CA PRO A 73 5.58 9.66 3.44
C PRO A 73 6.11 10.78 2.54
N TRP A 74 7.35 11.22 2.79
CA TRP A 74 8.02 12.27 2.04
C TRP A 74 9.17 11.68 1.24
N GLU A 75 9.40 12.20 0.04
CA GLU A 75 10.63 11.96 -0.70
C GLU A 75 11.85 12.43 0.13
N ARG A 76 12.93 11.64 0.12
CA ARG A 76 14.14 11.96 0.90
C ARG A 76 14.65 13.36 0.53
N GLY A 77 14.92 14.18 1.54
CA GLY A 77 15.38 15.56 1.34
C GLY A 77 14.29 16.57 0.94
N SER A 78 13.05 16.13 0.66
CA SER A 78 11.95 17.05 0.33
C SER A 78 11.20 17.59 1.56
N ARG A 79 11.53 17.09 2.75
CA ARG A 79 10.87 17.47 4.01
C ARG A 79 11.10 18.96 4.24
N LYS A 80 10.02 19.74 4.28
CA LYS A 80 10.07 21.15 4.61
C LYS A 80 10.18 21.30 6.13
N THR A 81 11.33 20.94 6.68
CA THR A 81 11.62 21.11 8.12
C THR A 81 11.92 22.58 8.47
N ALA A 82 12.00 23.47 7.49
CA ALA A 82 12.18 24.89 7.68
C ALA A 82 11.04 25.48 8.53
N GLY A 83 11.32 25.72 9.82
CA GLY A 83 10.37 26.28 10.79
C GLY A 83 9.88 25.31 11.89
N GLN A 84 10.21 24.01 11.81
CA GLN A 84 9.89 23.02 12.84
C GLN A 84 11.12 22.72 13.72
N THR A 85 11.65 23.75 14.39
CA THR A 85 12.76 23.60 15.35
C THR A 85 12.20 23.69 16.77
N GLY A 86 11.88 22.54 17.35
CA GLY A 86 11.38 22.42 18.71
C GLY A 86 11.42 20.98 19.19
N MET A 87 11.40 20.76 20.51
CA MET A 87 11.57 19.46 21.18
C MET A 87 10.53 18.40 20.75
N CYS A 88 9.45 18.82 20.08
CA CYS A 88 8.38 17.99 19.53
C CYS A 88 8.28 17.98 17.98
N GLY A 89 9.17 18.69 17.26
CA GLY A 89 9.16 18.76 15.79
C GLY A 89 9.65 17.49 15.10
N GLY A 90 10.40 16.63 15.81
CA GLY A 90 10.91 15.36 15.28
C GLY A 90 9.96 14.16 15.43
N VAL A 91 8.99 14.22 16.34
CA VAL A 91 8.20 13.03 16.75
C VAL A 91 6.94 12.79 15.91
N ARG A 92 6.62 13.67 14.96
CA ARG A 92 5.51 13.49 14.02
C ARG A 92 5.95 13.91 12.62
N GLY A 93 6.82 13.12 12.00
CA GLY A 93 7.46 13.41 10.71
C GLY A 93 6.53 13.68 9.52
N VAL A 94 5.21 13.65 9.71
CA VAL A 94 4.19 14.01 8.71
C VAL A 94 3.83 15.51 8.74
N GLY A 95 4.05 16.22 9.85
CA GLY A 95 3.64 17.63 9.99
C GLY A 95 4.51 18.65 9.23
N ALA A 96 5.73 18.27 8.84
CA ALA A 96 6.68 19.16 8.17
C ALA A 96 6.29 19.46 6.70
N GLY A 97 5.47 18.61 6.07
CA GLY A 97 5.17 18.72 4.65
C GLY A 97 6.39 18.45 3.75
N GLY A 98 6.15 18.30 2.45
CA GLY A 98 7.19 17.96 1.48
C GLY A 98 6.61 17.42 0.19
N ILE A 99 7.47 16.94 -0.70
CA ILE A 99 7.02 16.20 -1.88
C ILE A 99 6.59 14.81 -1.41
N VAL A 100 5.34 14.44 -1.70
CA VAL A 100 4.82 13.13 -1.31
C VAL A 100 5.55 12.01 -2.05
N SER A 101 5.81 10.91 -1.36
CA SER A 101 6.49 9.79 -1.95
C SER A 101 5.67 9.01 -2.96
N THR A 102 6.36 8.35 -3.89
CA THR A 102 5.74 7.42 -4.86
C THR A 102 4.97 6.30 -4.15
N ALA A 103 5.50 5.78 -3.04
CA ALA A 103 4.87 4.74 -2.23
C ALA A 103 3.48 5.14 -1.70
N PHE A 104 3.36 6.36 -1.15
CA PHE A 104 2.08 6.84 -0.61
C PHE A 104 1.08 7.18 -1.72
N CYS A 105 1.55 7.65 -2.88
CA CYS A 105 0.69 7.85 -4.05
C CYS A 105 0.12 6.52 -4.56
N LEU A 106 0.95 5.48 -4.63
CA LEU A 106 0.56 4.13 -5.03
C LEU A 106 -0.38 3.48 -4.01
N LEU A 107 -0.15 3.69 -2.71
CA LEU A 107 -1.05 3.24 -1.65
C LEU A 107 -2.47 3.79 -1.84
N TYR A 108 -2.58 5.10 -2.04
CA TYR A 108 -3.87 5.74 -2.30
C TYR A 108 -4.49 5.26 -3.62
N LYS A 109 -3.66 4.99 -4.64
CA LYS A 109 -4.15 4.40 -5.89
C LYS A 109 -4.77 3.02 -5.68
N LEU A 110 -4.11 2.12 -4.95
CA LEU A 110 -4.63 0.79 -4.61
C LEU A 110 -5.96 0.88 -3.87
N TYR A 111 -6.08 1.84 -2.94
CA TYR A 111 -7.33 2.14 -2.23
C TYR A 111 -8.46 2.54 -3.20
N THR A 112 -8.20 3.48 -4.11
CA THR A 112 -9.22 3.95 -5.08
C THR A 112 -9.65 2.87 -6.09
N LEU A 113 -8.82 1.85 -6.34
CA LEU A 113 -9.14 0.73 -7.23
C LEU A 113 -10.05 -0.33 -6.58
N ARG A 114 -10.34 -0.23 -5.27
CA ARG A 114 -11.16 -1.19 -4.50
C ARG A 114 -10.80 -2.65 -4.78
N LEU A 115 -9.56 -3.01 -4.44
CA LEU A 115 -9.03 -4.35 -4.66
C LEU A 115 -9.88 -5.44 -4.01
N THR A 116 -9.94 -6.59 -4.67
CA THR A 116 -10.59 -7.79 -4.13
C THR A 116 -9.70 -8.47 -3.08
N ARG A 117 -10.31 -9.27 -2.20
CA ARG A 117 -9.58 -10.09 -1.21
C ARG A 117 -8.46 -10.93 -1.82
N LYS A 118 -8.66 -11.48 -3.03
CA LYS A 118 -7.65 -12.27 -3.73
C LYS A 118 -6.46 -11.43 -4.16
N GLN A 119 -6.69 -10.23 -4.67
CA GLN A 119 -5.64 -9.31 -5.09
C GLN A 119 -4.83 -8.79 -3.90
N VAL A 120 -5.49 -8.48 -2.79
CA VAL A 120 -4.79 -8.09 -1.55
C VAL A 120 -3.97 -9.26 -0.99
N ASN A 121 -4.50 -10.47 -0.98
CA ASN A 121 -3.71 -11.64 -0.60
C ASN A 121 -2.52 -11.87 -1.55
N GLY A 122 -2.70 -11.59 -2.84
CA GLY A 122 -1.61 -11.57 -3.82
C GLY A 122 -0.51 -10.58 -3.43
N LEU A 123 -0.86 -9.33 -3.14
CA LEU A 123 0.09 -8.30 -2.68
C LEU A 123 0.83 -8.73 -1.41
N LEU A 124 0.12 -9.32 -0.44
CA LEU A 124 0.68 -9.73 0.84
C LEU A 124 1.65 -10.92 0.72
N GLN A 125 1.43 -11.80 -0.26
CA GLN A 125 2.23 -12.99 -0.48
C GLN A 125 3.28 -12.83 -1.59
N HIS A 126 3.33 -11.67 -2.27
CA HIS A 126 4.31 -11.42 -3.33
C HIS A 126 5.75 -11.54 -2.79
N THR A 127 6.49 -12.50 -3.34
CA THR A 127 7.89 -12.77 -2.99
C THR A 127 8.86 -11.77 -3.59
N ASP A 128 8.45 -11.12 -4.68
CA ASP A 128 9.38 -10.42 -5.59
C ASP A 128 9.89 -9.09 -5.01
N SER A 129 9.10 -8.43 -4.14
CA SER A 129 9.55 -7.21 -3.48
C SER A 129 8.97 -7.05 -2.07
N PRO A 130 9.81 -6.64 -1.09
CA PRO A 130 9.33 -6.32 0.25
C PRO A 130 8.39 -5.09 0.27
N TYR A 131 8.51 -4.18 -0.70
CA TYR A 131 7.69 -2.97 -0.77
C TYR A 131 6.25 -3.28 -1.17
N ILE A 132 6.05 -4.24 -2.07
CA ILE A 132 4.71 -4.72 -2.48
C ILE A 132 3.97 -5.28 -1.26
N ARG A 133 4.64 -6.11 -0.46
CA ARG A 133 4.09 -6.69 0.77
C ARG A 133 3.76 -5.62 1.81
N ALA A 134 4.62 -4.62 1.97
CA ALA A 134 4.41 -3.54 2.93
C ALA A 134 3.21 -2.67 2.54
N LEU A 135 3.05 -2.31 1.27
CA LEU A 135 1.91 -1.55 0.78
C LEU A 135 0.60 -2.34 0.85
N GLY A 136 0.66 -3.66 0.62
CA GLY A 136 -0.48 -4.55 0.83
C GLY A 136 -0.98 -4.57 2.27
N ARG A 137 -0.08 -4.50 3.27
CA ARG A 137 -0.46 -4.40 4.69
C ARG A 137 -1.09 -3.06 5.06
N GLY A 138 -0.74 -1.99 4.35
CA GLY A 138 -1.26 -0.65 4.60
C GLY A 138 -2.62 -0.37 3.95
N SER A 139 -3.09 -1.25 3.05
CA SER A 139 -4.29 -1.05 2.23
C SER A 139 -5.59 -1.65 2.81
N VAL A 140 -5.53 -2.29 3.98
CA VAL A 140 -6.65 -3.00 4.64
C VAL A 140 -7.03 -2.39 5.98
#